data_AF-A0A9W8MQV4-F1
#
_entry.id   AF-A0A9W8MQV4-F1
#
_cell.length_a   1.000
_cell.length_b   1.000
_cell.length_c   1.000
_cell.angle_alpha   90.00
_cell.angle_beta   90.00
_cell.angle_gamma   90.00
#
_symmetry.space_group_name_H-M   'P 1'
#
loop_
_entity.id
_entity.type
_entity.pdbx_description
1 polymer ?
#
loop_
_entity_poly.entity_id
_entity_poly.type
_entity_poly.pdbx_seq_one_letter_code
_entity_poly.pdbx_strand_id
1 'polypeptide(L)'
;MLSQPVTLRTIAQYLQDVLLQPIADIFNQIYSKNILVVALDLEGPGNSDQFPFAVTFHACDTLGIRQPVKNIPTVVYTPDAILNVDEPSPRLAVALKQVYDSDPSSPVIATNFDDIAVFWTPDKENVRYYELVASDETRTLLALRTITAAHLLHALIYALYAPLPDSAEKTGVLPEGPPVNENAPLVPDAVVFETYKRHSDFDLATLKRDRERALQFFRWKDHVRDTQEKLIVAPGDIVHAASNGLDEFALEPKPYYPLDFSEIPPDTLAHLGAVHRLCPLSSLGLRERFLHSSSFNLEILGVIAEGSKRGVCTVYQCRIISLDNDEVVESPVLCLKLFDDRFQLLDPPEEEELEEEPSGWLDRIALAEWDARQEHCAYKKLEDLHGTVFPWYYGAHQVRTPFRLSQKLF
;
A
#
# COMPACT_ATOMS: atom_id res chain seq x y z
N MET A 1 -11.36 34.28 0.84
CA MET A 1 -10.95 35.00 -0.39
C MET A 1 -11.39 34.20 -1.60
N LEU A 2 -12.68 34.16 -1.98
CA LEU A 2 -13.11 33.53 -3.22
C LEU A 2 -14.43 34.17 -3.67
N SER A 3 -14.39 34.93 -4.78
CA SER A 3 -15.57 35.18 -5.63
C SER A 3 -15.17 35.88 -6.93
N GLN A 4 -14.10 35.41 -7.58
CA GLN A 4 -13.96 35.67 -9.01
C GLN A 4 -14.25 34.37 -9.75
N PRO A 5 -14.98 34.42 -10.88
CA PRO A 5 -15.21 33.24 -11.69
C PRO A 5 -13.85 32.69 -12.11
N VAL A 6 -13.54 31.48 -11.65
CA VAL A 6 -12.32 30.79 -12.04
C VAL A 6 -12.48 30.46 -13.52
N THR A 7 -11.83 31.23 -14.39
CA THR A 7 -11.87 30.96 -15.82
C THR A 7 -11.03 29.72 -16.12
N LEU A 8 -11.36 29.01 -17.20
CA LEU A 8 -10.64 27.80 -17.63
C LEU A 8 -9.12 28.04 -17.79
N ARG A 9 -8.76 29.23 -18.27
CA ARG A 9 -7.36 29.67 -18.37
C ARG A 9 -6.68 29.79 -17.01
N THR A 10 -7.42 30.14 -15.96
CA THR A 10 -6.92 30.25 -14.59
C THR A 10 -6.63 28.88 -13.99
N ILE A 11 -7.43 27.85 -14.29
CA ILE A 11 -7.23 26.48 -13.78
C ILE A 11 -6.01 25.84 -14.44
N ALA A 12 -5.90 25.94 -15.77
CA ALA A 12 -4.75 25.42 -16.51
C ALA A 12 -3.44 26.08 -16.04
N GLN A 13 -3.43 27.41 -15.89
CA GLN A 13 -2.28 28.15 -15.37
C GLN A 13 -1.96 27.76 -13.92
N TYR A 14 -2.98 27.49 -13.11
CA TYR A 14 -2.80 27.08 -11.72
C TYR A 14 -2.20 25.67 -11.59
N LEU A 15 -2.71 24.70 -12.34
CA LEU A 15 -2.12 23.36 -12.43
C LEU A 15 -0.66 23.46 -12.90
N GLN A 16 -0.41 24.27 -13.92
CA GLN A 16 0.93 24.45 -14.45
C GLN A 16 1.89 25.10 -13.44
N ASP A 17 1.59 26.31 -12.99
CA ASP A 17 2.52 27.14 -12.19
C ASP A 17 2.61 26.71 -10.73
N VAL A 18 1.50 26.23 -10.17
CA VAL A 18 1.42 25.92 -8.73
C VAL A 18 1.62 24.44 -8.50
N LEU A 19 1.06 23.55 -9.32
CA LEU A 19 1.20 22.12 -9.07
C LEU A 19 2.47 21.56 -9.70
N LEU A 20 2.67 21.78 -11.00
CA LEU A 20 3.63 21.00 -11.79
C LEU A 20 5.01 21.67 -11.91
N GLN A 21 5.08 23.01 -11.99
CA GLN A 21 6.35 23.75 -12.05
C GLN A 21 7.27 23.50 -10.84
N PRO A 22 6.78 23.51 -9.58
CA PRO A 22 7.65 23.22 -8.43
C PRO A 22 8.21 21.79 -8.45
N ILE A 23 7.46 20.85 -9.01
CA ILE A 23 7.92 19.46 -9.19
C ILE A 23 9.07 19.47 -10.21
N ALA A 24 8.83 20.03 -11.41
CA ALA A 24 9.86 20.15 -12.44
C ALA A 24 11.13 20.85 -11.93
N ASP A 25 10.99 21.92 -11.13
CA ASP A 25 12.11 22.65 -10.54
C ASP A 25 12.92 21.78 -9.57
N ILE A 26 12.26 20.98 -8.71
CA ILE A 26 12.93 20.02 -7.82
C ILE A 26 13.70 18.99 -8.62
N PHE A 27 13.09 18.41 -9.66
CA PHE A 27 13.77 17.45 -10.54
C PHE A 27 15.00 18.06 -11.22
N ASN A 28 14.86 19.28 -11.76
CA ASN A 28 15.95 20.02 -12.40
C ASN A 28 17.09 20.39 -11.42
N GLN A 29 16.81 20.47 -10.12
CA GLN A 29 17.82 20.68 -9.08
C GLN A 29 18.54 19.38 -8.69
N ILE A 30 17.81 18.27 -8.60
CA ILE A 30 18.35 16.95 -8.27
C ILE A 30 19.25 16.44 -9.40
N TYR A 31 18.83 16.62 -10.65
CA TYR A 31 19.60 16.21 -11.84
C TYR A 31 20.29 17.42 -12.46
N SER A 32 21.58 17.62 -12.15
CA SER A 32 22.36 18.79 -12.58
C SER A 32 22.13 19.21 -14.05
N LYS A 33 21.72 20.47 -14.27
CA LYS A 33 21.72 21.33 -15.50
C LYS A 33 21.36 20.75 -16.88
N ASN A 34 21.18 19.45 -17.09
CA ASN A 34 21.17 18.89 -18.43
C ASN A 34 20.04 17.91 -18.75
N ILE A 35 19.23 17.37 -17.82
CA ILE A 35 18.25 16.33 -18.20
C ILE A 35 16.95 16.46 -17.41
N LEU A 36 16.01 17.22 -17.98
CA LEU A 36 14.55 16.98 -18.09
C LEU A 36 13.89 18.32 -18.44
N VAL A 37 13.79 18.64 -19.74
CA VAL A 37 12.81 19.66 -20.13
C VAL A 37 11.46 18.96 -20.07
N VAL A 38 10.83 19.08 -18.92
CA VAL A 38 9.46 18.67 -18.70
C VAL A 38 8.58 19.63 -19.51
N ALA A 39 8.20 19.22 -20.72
CA ALA A 39 7.21 19.95 -21.50
C ALA A 39 5.83 19.59 -20.95
N LEU A 40 5.06 20.63 -20.64
CA LEU A 40 3.69 20.50 -20.18
C LEU A 40 2.78 20.63 -21.40
N ASP A 41 2.18 19.53 -21.82
CA ASP A 41 1.10 19.61 -22.80
C ASP A 41 -0.23 19.67 -22.06
N LEU A 42 -0.92 20.77 -22.31
CA LEU A 42 -2.32 20.94 -21.94
C LEU A 42 -3.13 20.31 -23.06
N GLU A 43 -3.57 19.08 -22.87
CA GLU A 43 -4.56 18.47 -23.76
C GLU A 43 -5.93 19.03 -23.37
N GLY A 44 -6.25 20.16 -24.01
CA GLY A 44 -7.57 20.76 -23.93
C GLY A 44 -8.56 19.91 -24.74
N PRO A 45 -9.71 19.53 -24.17
CA PRO A 45 -10.81 18.99 -24.96
C PRO A 45 -11.25 20.08 -25.94
N GLY A 46 -11.26 19.77 -27.23
CA GLY A 46 -11.54 20.74 -28.28
C GLY A 46 -12.71 21.67 -27.95
N ASN A 47 -12.45 22.98 -28.00
CA ASN A 47 -13.39 24.10 -28.07
C ASN A 47 -14.64 24.10 -27.16
N SER A 48 -14.68 23.38 -26.03
CA SER A 48 -15.84 23.44 -25.15
C SER A 48 -15.47 23.55 -23.67
N ASP A 49 -16.06 24.55 -23.02
CA ASP A 49 -15.92 24.89 -21.60
C ASP A 49 -16.45 23.81 -20.63
N GLN A 50 -16.70 22.59 -21.11
CA GLN A 50 -17.52 21.57 -20.44
C GLN A 50 -16.78 20.28 -20.07
N PHE A 51 -15.49 20.16 -20.40
CA PHE A 51 -14.76 18.90 -20.24
C PHE A 51 -13.55 19.03 -19.30
N PRO A 52 -13.16 17.93 -18.63
CA PRO A 52 -12.03 17.89 -17.71
C PRO A 52 -10.72 18.28 -18.40
N PHE A 53 -9.84 18.95 -17.67
CA PHE A 53 -8.49 19.27 -18.15
C PHE A 53 -7.56 18.11 -17.83
N ALA A 54 -6.89 17.57 -18.84
CA ALA A 54 -5.76 16.67 -18.65
C ALA A 54 -4.47 17.47 -18.80
N VAL A 55 -3.59 17.35 -17.81
CA VAL A 55 -2.22 17.84 -17.90
C VAL A 55 -1.31 16.65 -17.68
N THR A 56 -0.42 16.43 -18.64
CA THR A 56 0.58 15.37 -18.56
C THR A 56 1.98 15.98 -18.62
N PHE A 57 2.97 15.21 -18.19
CA PHE A 57 4.36 15.58 -18.37
C PHE A 57 4.93 14.86 -19.58
N HIS A 58 5.66 15.59 -20.42
CA HIS A 58 6.50 14.99 -21.44
C HIS A 58 7.96 15.18 -21.05
N ALA A 59 8.67 14.08 -20.82
CA ALA A 59 10.11 14.12 -20.73
C ALA A 59 10.69 14.30 -22.14
N CYS A 60 11.17 15.50 -22.48
CA CYS A 60 11.90 15.69 -23.74
C CYS A 60 13.25 14.97 -23.66
N ASP A 61 13.47 14.05 -24.60
CA ASP A 61 14.68 13.24 -24.73
C ASP A 61 15.84 14.09 -25.29
N THR A 62 16.45 14.93 -24.45
CA THR A 62 17.54 15.82 -24.89
C THR A 62 18.92 15.15 -24.88
N LEU A 63 19.08 13.94 -24.34
CA LEU A 63 20.40 13.34 -24.11
C LEU A 63 20.60 11.88 -24.52
N GLY A 64 19.70 11.31 -25.33
CA GLY A 64 19.90 9.96 -25.86
C GLY A 64 19.88 8.89 -24.77
N ILE A 65 19.12 9.14 -23.69
CA ILE A 65 18.74 8.11 -22.74
C ILE A 65 17.84 7.16 -23.51
N ARG A 66 18.33 5.96 -23.81
CA ARG A 66 17.73 5.04 -24.79
C ARG A 66 16.33 4.51 -24.42
N GLN A 67 15.70 4.95 -23.33
CA GLN A 67 14.33 4.58 -23.00
C GLN A 67 13.55 5.79 -22.46
N PRO A 68 12.41 6.14 -23.08
CA PRO A 68 11.51 7.15 -22.51
C PRO A 68 11.02 6.70 -21.13
N VAL A 69 10.85 7.66 -20.21
CA VAL A 69 10.19 7.44 -18.92
C VAL A 69 8.79 6.88 -19.22
N LYS A 70 8.57 5.60 -18.91
CA LYS A 70 7.28 4.93 -19.14
C LYS A 70 6.36 5.18 -17.94
N ASN A 71 5.05 5.24 -18.16
CA ASN A 71 4.03 5.36 -17.11
C ASN A 71 4.04 6.71 -16.36
N ILE A 72 4.32 7.81 -17.08
CA ILE A 72 4.17 9.16 -16.52
C ILE A 72 2.68 9.38 -16.19
N PRO A 73 2.34 9.86 -14.98
CA PRO A 73 0.94 10.04 -14.62
C PRO A 73 0.31 11.19 -15.39
N THR A 74 -0.94 10.99 -15.80
CA THR A 74 -1.78 12.08 -16.32
C THR A 74 -2.61 12.66 -15.19
N VAL A 75 -2.49 13.97 -14.95
CA VAL A 75 -3.30 14.67 -13.94
C VAL A 75 -4.57 15.20 -14.60
N VAL A 76 -5.72 14.75 -14.12
CA VAL A 76 -7.04 15.16 -14.64
C VAL A 76 -7.75 16.01 -13.60
N TYR A 77 -8.10 17.23 -13.96
CA TYR A 77 -8.99 18.06 -13.17
C TYR A 77 -10.45 17.88 -13.58
N THR A 78 -11.32 17.63 -12.61
CA THR A 78 -12.78 17.64 -12.76
C THR A 78 -13.39 18.68 -11.83
N PRO A 79 -14.31 19.55 -12.31
CA PRO A 79 -14.98 20.54 -11.46
C PRO A 79 -16.08 19.94 -10.58
N ASP A 80 -16.54 18.73 -10.90
CA ASP A 80 -17.55 18.00 -10.11
C ASP A 80 -16.87 17.06 -9.11
N ALA A 81 -17.67 16.44 -8.24
CA ALA A 81 -17.20 15.31 -7.42
C ALA A 81 -16.47 14.28 -8.30
N ILE A 82 -15.36 13.77 -7.80
CA ILE A 82 -14.57 12.74 -8.51
C ILE A 82 -15.42 11.47 -8.67
N LEU A 83 -16.18 11.11 -7.63
CA LEU A 83 -17.01 9.91 -7.58
C LEU A 83 -18.49 10.25 -7.33
N ASN A 84 -19.39 9.50 -7.96
CA ASN A 84 -20.81 9.42 -7.68
C ASN A 84 -21.11 8.05 -7.06
N VAL A 85 -21.35 7.98 -5.75
CA VAL A 85 -21.75 6.72 -5.06
C VAL A 85 -20.84 5.55 -5.49
N ASP A 86 -19.53 5.74 -5.35
CA ASP A 86 -18.45 4.79 -5.69
C ASP A 86 -18.13 4.58 -7.18
N GLU A 87 -18.81 5.25 -8.12
CA GLU A 87 -18.44 5.24 -9.54
C GLU A 87 -17.76 6.54 -9.97
N PRO A 88 -16.81 6.53 -10.94
CA PRO A 88 -16.30 7.76 -11.54
C PRO A 88 -17.44 8.64 -12.07
N SER A 89 -17.40 9.94 -11.78
CA SER A 89 -18.40 10.85 -12.33
C SER A 89 -18.39 10.81 -13.87
N PRO A 90 -19.52 11.09 -14.57
CA PRO A 90 -19.58 10.98 -16.03
C PRO A 90 -18.47 11.75 -16.76
N ARG A 91 -18.08 12.92 -16.24
CA ARG A 91 -16.97 13.70 -16.79
C ARG A 91 -15.63 13.01 -16.58
N LEU A 92 -15.38 12.50 -15.38
CA LEU A 92 -14.17 11.75 -15.09
C LEU A 92 -14.10 10.46 -15.92
N ALA A 93 -15.20 9.73 -16.08
CA ALA A 93 -15.26 8.52 -16.90
C ALA A 93 -14.87 8.79 -18.36
N VAL A 94 -15.30 9.92 -18.94
CA VAL A 94 -14.89 10.35 -20.28
C VAL A 94 -13.40 10.69 -20.32
N ALA A 95 -12.88 11.43 -19.34
CA ALA A 95 -11.45 11.74 -19.25
C ALA A 95 -10.59 10.48 -19.13
N LEU A 96 -10.96 9.57 -18.23
CA LEU A 96 -10.28 8.29 -18.03
C LEU A 96 -10.24 7.51 -19.34
N LYS A 97 -11.38 7.42 -20.04
CA LYS A 97 -11.43 6.75 -21.35
C LYS A 97 -10.47 7.41 -22.35
N GLN A 98 -10.46 8.73 -22.46
CA GLN A 98 -9.56 9.45 -23.38
C GLN A 98 -8.09 9.18 -23.07
N VAL A 99 -7.71 9.25 -21.80
CA VAL A 99 -6.33 8.99 -21.36
C VAL A 99 -5.96 7.53 -21.61
N TYR A 100 -6.84 6.57 -21.36
CA TYR A 100 -6.56 5.16 -21.63
C TYR A 100 -6.54 4.82 -23.13
N ASP A 101 -7.35 5.51 -23.94
CA ASP A 101 -7.35 5.35 -25.40
C ASP A 101 -6.05 5.91 -26.03
N SER A 102 -5.43 6.93 -25.40
CA SER A 102 -4.16 7.51 -25.85
C SER A 102 -2.92 6.81 -25.27
N ASP A 103 -2.93 6.53 -23.96
CA ASP A 103 -1.88 5.81 -23.24
C ASP A 103 -2.49 4.85 -22.18
N PRO A 104 -2.73 3.58 -22.54
CA PRO A 104 -3.30 2.59 -21.61
C PRO A 104 -2.36 2.23 -20.45
N SER A 105 -1.09 2.64 -20.50
CA SER A 105 -0.06 2.39 -19.49
C SER A 105 0.21 3.58 -18.57
N SER A 106 -0.57 4.65 -18.69
CA SER A 106 -0.46 5.83 -17.83
C SER A 106 -1.38 5.70 -16.61
N PRO A 107 -0.86 5.85 -15.36
CA PRO A 107 -1.71 6.07 -14.21
C PRO A 107 -2.38 7.45 -14.31
N VAL A 108 -3.61 7.58 -13.80
CA VAL A 108 -4.36 8.85 -13.86
C VAL A 108 -4.60 9.40 -12.46
N ILE A 109 -4.09 10.58 -12.16
CA ILE A 109 -4.38 11.30 -10.91
C ILE A 109 -5.55 12.24 -11.18
N ALA A 110 -6.75 11.89 -10.72
CA ALA A 110 -7.92 12.76 -10.79
C ALA A 110 -8.01 13.67 -9.56
N THR A 111 -8.41 14.93 -9.75
CA THR A 111 -8.66 15.86 -8.64
C THR A 111 -9.72 16.89 -8.96
N ASN A 112 -10.47 17.34 -7.94
CA ASN A 112 -11.30 18.54 -7.97
C ASN A 112 -10.75 19.66 -7.05
N PHE A 113 -9.51 19.50 -6.55
CA PHE A 113 -8.84 20.28 -5.50
C PHE A 113 -9.34 20.09 -4.06
N ASP A 114 -10.44 19.38 -3.86
CA ASP A 114 -10.93 18.99 -2.54
C ASP A 114 -10.66 17.50 -2.27
N ASP A 115 -10.71 16.69 -3.31
CA ASP A 115 -10.47 15.24 -3.35
C ASP A 115 -9.35 14.91 -4.35
N ILE A 116 -8.70 13.78 -4.14
CA ILE A 116 -7.72 13.21 -5.07
C ILE A 116 -8.02 11.73 -5.22
N ALA A 117 -8.11 11.22 -6.44
CA ALA A 117 -8.16 9.80 -6.72
C ALA A 117 -7.04 9.39 -7.66
N VAL A 118 -6.31 8.33 -7.33
CA VAL A 118 -5.27 7.76 -8.19
C VAL A 118 -5.84 6.51 -8.85
N PHE A 119 -5.98 6.54 -10.16
CA PHE A 119 -6.40 5.42 -10.99
C PHE A 119 -5.17 4.74 -11.57
N TRP A 120 -5.01 3.46 -11.24
CA TRP A 120 -3.85 2.71 -11.66
C TRP A 120 -4.09 2.04 -13.00
N THR A 121 -2.99 1.77 -13.71
CA THR A 121 -3.01 0.98 -14.93
C THR A 121 -3.61 -0.40 -14.68
N PRO A 122 -4.14 -1.08 -15.70
CA PRO A 122 -4.52 -2.48 -15.56
C PRO A 122 -3.28 -3.32 -15.23
N ASP A 123 -3.38 -4.20 -14.25
CA ASP A 123 -2.32 -5.18 -13.98
C ASP A 123 -2.25 -6.27 -15.07
N LYS A 124 -1.39 -7.28 -14.88
CA LYS A 124 -1.26 -8.41 -15.82
C LYS A 124 -2.57 -9.19 -16.01
N GLU A 125 -3.52 -9.05 -15.08
CA GLU A 125 -4.84 -9.68 -15.08
C GLU A 125 -5.94 -8.72 -15.58
N ASN A 126 -5.56 -7.53 -16.10
CA ASN A 126 -6.45 -6.46 -16.54
C ASN A 126 -7.35 -5.87 -15.43
N VAL A 127 -7.01 -6.09 -14.17
CA VAL A 127 -7.78 -5.54 -13.05
C VAL A 127 -7.37 -4.08 -12.86
N ARG A 128 -8.37 -3.20 -12.90
CA ARG A 128 -8.22 -1.78 -12.60
C ARG A 128 -8.62 -1.53 -11.14
N TYR A 129 -7.95 -0.62 -10.47
CA TYR A 129 -8.31 -0.18 -9.12
C TYR A 129 -7.95 1.29 -8.95
N TYR A 130 -8.60 1.92 -7.97
CA TYR A 130 -8.32 3.31 -7.62
C TYR A 130 -8.20 3.47 -6.12
N GLU A 131 -7.50 4.52 -5.73
CA GLU A 131 -7.29 4.90 -4.34
C GLU A 131 -7.75 6.33 -4.15
N LEU A 132 -8.64 6.56 -3.19
CA LEU A 132 -9.14 7.90 -2.86
C LEU A 132 -8.32 8.47 -1.72
N VAL A 133 -7.50 9.48 -2.00
CA VAL A 133 -6.77 10.23 -0.98
C VAL A 133 -7.68 11.32 -0.43
N ALA A 134 -8.21 11.08 0.77
CA ALA A 134 -9.00 12.07 1.50
C ALA A 134 -8.10 13.25 1.88
N SER A 135 -8.33 14.42 1.28
CA SER A 135 -7.63 15.65 1.65
C SER A 135 -8.28 16.26 2.87
N ASP A 136 -7.53 16.42 3.96
CA ASP A 136 -7.84 17.46 4.93
C ASP A 136 -7.75 18.83 4.21
N GLU A 137 -8.66 19.77 4.52
CA GLU A 137 -8.93 21.03 3.78
C GLU A 137 -7.67 21.90 3.52
N THR A 138 -6.55 21.59 4.15
CA THR A 138 -5.29 22.35 4.05
C THR A 138 -4.16 21.69 3.26
N ARG A 139 -4.29 20.45 2.75
CA ARG A 139 -3.12 19.72 2.19
C ARG A 139 -3.27 19.09 0.80
N THR A 140 -4.35 19.32 0.05
CA THR A 140 -4.54 18.74 -1.30
C THR A 140 -3.37 19.02 -2.24
N LEU A 141 -2.87 20.25 -2.27
CA LEU A 141 -1.75 20.62 -3.15
C LEU A 141 -0.46 19.88 -2.81
N LEU A 142 -0.18 19.71 -1.51
CA LEU A 142 1.01 18.98 -1.06
C LEU A 142 0.89 17.49 -1.38
N ALA A 143 -0.31 16.92 -1.21
CA ALA A 143 -0.61 15.54 -1.58
C ALA A 143 -0.46 15.32 -3.09
N LEU A 144 -1.05 16.18 -3.93
CA LEU A 144 -0.89 16.12 -5.38
C LEU A 144 0.58 16.23 -5.80
N ARG A 145 1.34 17.17 -5.23
CA ARG A 145 2.78 17.30 -5.53
C ARG A 145 3.56 16.06 -5.14
N THR A 146 3.29 15.51 -3.96
CA THR A 146 3.96 14.30 -3.44
C THR A 146 3.65 13.10 -4.33
N ILE A 147 2.38 12.85 -4.66
CA ILE A 147 1.94 11.72 -5.48
C ILE A 147 2.54 11.84 -6.89
N THR A 148 2.42 13.02 -7.49
CA THR A 148 2.93 13.29 -8.84
C THR A 148 4.44 13.11 -8.91
N ALA A 149 5.20 13.70 -7.97
CA ALA A 149 6.64 13.55 -7.90
C ALA A 149 7.04 12.08 -7.68
N ALA A 150 6.31 11.36 -6.84
CA ALA A 150 6.58 9.96 -6.58
C ALA A 150 6.31 9.08 -7.81
N HIS A 151 5.29 9.36 -8.61
CA HIS A 151 5.10 8.68 -9.90
C HIS A 151 6.20 9.02 -10.91
N LEU A 152 6.60 10.29 -11.03
CA LEU A 152 7.70 10.71 -11.91
C LEU A 152 9.05 10.09 -11.50
N LEU A 153 9.28 9.87 -10.20
CA LEU A 153 10.43 9.13 -9.69
C LEU A 153 10.27 7.61 -9.81
N HIS A 154 9.14 7.10 -10.34
CA HIS A 154 8.80 5.68 -10.27
C HIS A 154 8.80 5.10 -8.84
N ALA A 155 8.65 5.96 -7.82
CA ALA A 155 8.60 5.60 -6.41
C ALA A 155 7.21 5.11 -5.95
N LEU A 156 6.19 5.26 -6.80
CA LEU A 156 4.84 4.74 -6.61
C LEU A 156 4.62 3.55 -7.53
N ILE A 157 4.68 2.33 -6.99
CA ILE A 157 4.20 1.13 -7.66
C ILE A 157 3.21 0.47 -6.70
N TYR A 158 1.91 0.43 -7.01
CA TYR A 158 0.90 -0.53 -6.48
C TYR A 158 0.81 -0.70 -4.95
N ALA A 159 1.44 0.20 -4.22
CA ALA A 159 1.74 0.11 -2.80
C ALA A 159 1.99 1.52 -2.30
N LEU A 160 0.91 2.20 -1.94
CA LEU A 160 0.97 3.49 -1.29
C LEU A 160 2.00 3.44 -0.15
N TYR A 161 3.09 4.16 -0.38
CA TYR A 161 4.21 4.52 0.51
C TYR A 161 5.49 3.67 0.52
N ALA A 162 5.65 2.69 -0.37
CA ALA A 162 6.94 2.21 -0.90
C ALA A 162 6.64 0.97 -1.76
N PRO A 163 7.23 0.87 -2.97
CA PRO A 163 8.12 -0.29 -3.10
C PRO A 163 9.31 -0.05 -4.02
N LEU A 164 10.30 -0.90 -3.75
CA LEU A 164 11.50 -1.06 -4.54
C LEU A 164 11.16 -1.69 -5.91
N PRO A 165 11.79 -1.24 -7.01
CA PRO A 165 11.47 -1.74 -8.33
C PRO A 165 12.18 -3.06 -8.65
N ASP A 166 11.39 -4.08 -8.98
CA ASP A 166 11.79 -5.37 -9.60
C ASP A 166 12.27 -5.22 -11.07
N SER A 167 12.66 -4.00 -11.50
CA SER A 167 13.05 -3.75 -12.90
C SER A 167 14.34 -2.95 -13.10
N ALA A 168 15.13 -2.78 -12.04
CA ALA A 168 16.44 -2.11 -12.11
C ALA A 168 17.51 -2.89 -12.89
N GLU A 169 17.27 -4.16 -13.25
CA GLU A 169 18.24 -5.03 -13.94
C GLU A 169 18.70 -4.52 -15.32
N LYS A 170 18.06 -3.50 -15.93
CA LYS A 170 18.43 -3.02 -17.28
C LYS A 170 18.98 -1.61 -17.38
N THR A 171 18.86 -0.78 -16.35
CA THR A 171 19.29 0.63 -16.43
C THR A 171 20.15 1.10 -15.25
N GLY A 172 20.29 0.31 -14.17
CA GLY A 172 21.28 0.57 -13.12
C GLY A 172 21.13 1.88 -12.35
N VAL A 173 19.97 2.56 -12.40
CA VAL A 173 19.75 3.79 -11.63
C VAL A 173 18.38 3.70 -10.94
N LEU A 174 18.42 3.44 -9.64
CA LEU A 174 17.27 3.56 -8.74
C LEU A 174 17.00 5.04 -8.45
N PRO A 175 15.75 5.50 -8.30
CA PRO A 175 15.48 6.83 -7.75
C PRO A 175 16.09 6.90 -6.36
N GLU A 176 17.16 7.69 -6.24
CA GLU A 176 17.85 7.92 -4.99
C GLU A 176 16.90 8.62 -4.04
N GLY A 177 16.21 7.86 -3.17
CA GLY A 177 15.67 8.41 -1.92
C GLY A 177 16.73 9.27 -1.22
N PRO A 178 16.34 10.18 -0.31
CA PRO A 178 17.19 11.28 0.15
C PRO A 178 18.63 10.80 0.40
N PRO A 179 19.64 11.49 -0.15
CA PRO A 179 21.02 11.01 -0.13
C PRO A 179 21.41 10.66 1.29
N VAL A 180 21.75 9.40 1.50
CA VAL A 180 22.26 8.92 2.79
C VAL A 180 23.59 9.63 2.99
N ASN A 181 23.82 10.13 4.20
CA ASN A 181 25.16 10.58 4.55
C ASN A 181 26.06 9.32 4.60
N GLU A 182 26.78 9.05 3.51
CA GLU A 182 27.72 7.93 3.38
C GLU A 182 28.79 7.93 4.48
N ASN A 183 29.02 9.08 5.13
CA ASN A 183 29.95 9.22 6.25
C ASN A 183 29.32 8.95 7.62
N ALA A 184 28.03 8.59 7.69
CA ALA A 184 27.39 8.23 8.95
C ALA A 184 27.94 6.86 9.41
N PRO A 185 28.56 6.79 10.60
CA PRO A 185 29.15 5.55 11.09
C PRO A 185 28.07 4.48 11.24
N LEU A 186 28.42 3.23 10.92
CA LEU A 186 27.55 2.09 11.14
C LEU A 186 27.28 1.93 12.64
N VAL A 187 26.01 1.76 13.00
CA VAL A 187 25.61 1.46 14.38
C VAL A 187 26.16 0.07 14.75
N PRO A 188 26.72 -0.16 15.94
CA PRO A 188 27.21 -1.49 16.31
C PRO A 188 26.09 -2.54 16.33
N ASP A 189 26.41 -3.77 15.89
CA ASP A 189 25.47 -4.91 15.85
C ASP A 189 24.73 -5.12 17.18
N ALA A 190 25.43 -4.98 18.32
CA ALA A 190 24.82 -5.13 19.64
C ALA A 190 23.65 -4.16 19.87
N VAL A 191 23.79 -2.92 19.41
CA VAL A 191 22.72 -1.90 19.51
C VAL A 191 21.59 -2.25 18.55
N VAL A 192 21.89 -2.70 17.34
CA VAL A 192 20.88 -3.11 16.36
C VAL A 192 20.08 -4.30 16.88
N PHE A 193 20.73 -5.34 17.40
CA PHE A 193 20.08 -6.53 17.94
C PHE A 193 19.19 -6.20 19.15
N GLU A 194 19.61 -5.25 19.98
CA GLU A 194 18.84 -4.78 21.13
C GLU A 194 17.62 -3.94 20.71
N THR A 195 17.77 -3.05 19.73
CA THR A 195 16.76 -2.02 19.42
C THR A 195 15.82 -2.39 18.27
N TYR A 196 16.28 -3.14 17.28
CA TYR A 196 15.50 -3.48 16.08
C TYR A 196 14.72 -4.78 16.32
N LYS A 197 13.42 -4.74 15.99
CA LYS A 197 12.44 -5.80 16.25
C LYS A 197 11.74 -6.29 14.98
N ARG A 198 11.74 -5.53 13.89
CA ARG A 198 11.07 -5.87 12.61
C ARG A 198 11.89 -5.40 11.41
N HIS A 199 11.50 -5.84 10.21
CA HIS A 199 12.09 -5.33 8.98
C HIS A 199 11.88 -3.82 8.81
N SER A 200 10.74 -3.30 9.27
CA SER A 200 10.39 -1.88 9.18
C SER A 200 11.24 -0.95 10.06
N ASP A 201 12.02 -1.50 11.01
CA ASP A 201 12.99 -0.71 11.76
C ASP A 201 14.22 -0.36 10.91
N PHE A 202 14.45 -1.08 9.80
CA PHE A 202 15.51 -0.80 8.85
C PHE A 202 15.02 0.10 7.72
N ASP A 203 15.86 1.05 7.30
CA ASP A 203 15.66 1.77 6.05
C ASP A 203 15.98 0.85 4.86
N LEU A 204 14.94 0.22 4.30
CA LEU A 204 15.07 -0.72 3.17
C LEU A 204 15.72 -0.09 1.92
N ALA A 205 15.55 1.22 1.70
CA ALA A 205 16.19 1.91 0.58
C ALA A 205 17.71 1.99 0.81
N THR A 206 18.12 2.27 2.04
CA THR A 206 19.53 2.23 2.44
C THR A 206 20.10 0.81 2.32
N LEU A 207 19.37 -0.21 2.79
CA LEU A 207 19.84 -1.61 2.69
C LEU A 207 20.16 -2.03 1.25
N LYS A 208 19.40 -1.56 0.26
CA LYS A 208 19.63 -1.90 -1.15
C LYS A 208 20.83 -1.21 -1.80
N ARG A 209 21.46 -0.26 -1.12
CA ARG A 209 22.59 0.55 -1.63
C ARG A 209 23.86 0.36 -0.81
N ASP A 210 23.71 0.21 0.49
CA ASP A 210 24.82 0.08 1.43
C ASP A 210 25.00 -1.40 1.81
N ARG A 211 26.08 -1.98 1.29
CA ARG A 211 26.46 -3.37 1.52
C ARG A 211 26.69 -3.69 3.00
N GLU A 212 27.35 -2.80 3.75
CA GLU A 212 27.65 -3.04 5.17
C GLU A 212 26.37 -3.10 6.00
N ARG A 213 25.40 -2.23 5.68
CA ARG A 213 24.08 -2.23 6.31
C ARG A 213 23.25 -3.43 5.91
N ALA A 214 23.30 -3.86 4.64
CA ALA A 214 22.65 -5.09 4.19
C ALA A 214 23.20 -6.32 4.93
N LEU A 215 24.52 -6.45 5.06
CA LEU A 215 25.14 -7.54 5.80
C LEU A 215 24.80 -7.50 7.30
N GLN A 216 24.72 -6.30 7.89
CA GLN A 216 24.24 -6.14 9.27
C GLN A 216 22.79 -6.60 9.44
N PHE A 217 21.92 -6.31 8.48
CA PHE A 217 20.55 -6.81 8.46
C PHE A 217 20.52 -8.35 8.46
N PHE A 218 21.32 -9.02 7.62
CA PHE A 218 21.40 -10.49 7.63
C PHE A 218 21.94 -11.06 8.95
N ARG A 219 22.95 -10.43 9.56
CA ARG A 219 23.42 -10.81 10.90
C ARG A 219 22.34 -10.64 11.96
N TRP A 220 21.52 -9.59 11.86
CA TRP A 220 20.35 -9.41 12.71
C TRP A 220 19.30 -10.50 12.47
N LYS A 221 19.05 -10.92 11.22
CA LYS A 221 18.14 -12.03 10.90
C LYS A 221 18.61 -13.35 11.54
N ASP A 222 19.90 -13.65 11.45
CA ASP A 222 20.49 -14.83 12.08
C ASP A 222 20.36 -14.76 13.60
N HIS A 223 20.67 -13.60 14.20
CA HIS A 223 20.50 -13.38 15.63
C HIS A 223 19.05 -13.59 16.08
N VAL A 224 18.07 -13.05 15.36
CA VAL A 224 16.64 -13.22 15.67
C VAL A 224 16.24 -14.69 15.58
N ARG A 225 16.69 -15.42 14.54
CA ARG A 225 16.40 -16.85 14.37
C ARG A 225 16.97 -17.69 15.51
N ASP A 226 18.16 -17.35 15.99
CA ASP A 226 18.86 -18.12 17.03
C ASP A 226 18.39 -17.79 18.45
N THR A 227 17.91 -16.57 18.68
CA THR A 227 17.63 -16.07 20.05
C THR A 227 16.14 -15.90 20.36
N GLN A 228 15.28 -15.75 19.36
CA GLN A 228 13.86 -15.46 19.56
C GLN A 228 12.97 -16.66 19.21
N GLU A 229 11.80 -16.74 19.85
CA GLU A 229 10.77 -17.71 19.49
C GLU A 229 9.99 -17.23 18.27
N LYS A 230 9.73 -18.15 17.33
CA LYS A 230 8.89 -17.89 16.15
C LYS A 230 7.45 -17.55 16.52
N LEU A 231 6.92 -18.21 17.55
CA LEU A 231 5.56 -17.97 18.02
C LEU A 231 5.52 -16.66 18.81
N ILE A 232 4.72 -15.71 18.32
CA ILE A 232 4.53 -14.41 18.96
C ILE A 232 3.67 -14.55 20.22
N VAL A 233 2.76 -15.51 20.21
CA VAL A 233 1.79 -15.80 21.28
C VAL A 233 1.61 -17.32 21.37
N ALA A 234 1.35 -17.83 22.57
CA ALA A 234 1.10 -19.26 22.78
C ALA A 234 -0.35 -19.54 23.21
N PRO A 235 -0.80 -20.80 23.14
CA PRO A 235 -2.08 -21.21 23.72
C PRO A 235 -2.18 -20.82 25.20
N GLY A 236 -3.31 -20.23 25.59
CA GLY A 236 -3.59 -19.67 26.90
C GLY A 236 -3.24 -18.19 27.04
N ASP A 237 -2.47 -17.60 26.11
CA ASP A 237 -2.18 -16.17 26.14
C ASP A 237 -3.44 -15.36 25.82
N ILE A 238 -3.58 -14.21 26.50
CA ILE A 238 -4.59 -13.20 26.17
C ILE A 238 -3.92 -12.09 25.38
N VAL A 239 -4.45 -11.79 24.21
CA VAL A 239 -3.98 -10.69 23.35
C VAL A 239 -5.00 -9.58 23.31
N HIS A 240 -4.51 -8.34 23.41
CA HIS A 240 -5.34 -7.16 23.24
C HIS A 240 -5.25 -6.72 21.79
N ALA A 241 -6.40 -6.54 21.15
CA ALA A 241 -6.52 -5.94 19.83
C ALA A 241 -7.21 -4.57 19.91
N ALA A 242 -6.73 -3.62 19.13
CA ALA A 242 -7.46 -2.40 18.79
C ALA A 242 -8.11 -2.61 17.43
N SER A 243 -9.40 -2.27 17.34
CA SER A 243 -10.11 -2.29 16.07
C SER A 243 -9.50 -1.29 15.11
N ASN A 244 -9.70 -1.51 13.81
CA ASN A 244 -9.32 -0.53 12.79
C ASN A 244 -7.82 -0.23 12.77
N GLY A 245 -7.00 -1.23 13.09
CA GLY A 245 -5.54 -1.09 13.18
C GLY A 245 -4.86 -0.69 11.87
N LEU A 246 -5.59 -0.74 10.74
CA LEU A 246 -5.10 -0.30 9.45
C LEU A 246 -5.63 1.09 9.01
N ASP A 247 -6.55 1.71 9.76
CA ASP A 247 -7.14 3.01 9.39
C ASP A 247 -6.09 4.13 9.38
N GLU A 248 -5.04 4.01 10.20
CA GLU A 248 -3.89 4.95 10.22
C GLU A 248 -3.07 4.91 8.91
N PHE A 249 -3.18 3.83 8.12
CA PHE A 249 -2.52 3.72 6.80
C PHE A 249 -3.39 4.28 5.65
N ALA A 250 -4.49 4.95 6.02
CA ALA A 250 -5.29 5.95 5.31
C ALA A 250 -5.91 5.62 3.94
N LEU A 251 -5.64 4.48 3.29
CA LEU A 251 -6.15 4.25 1.93
C LEU A 251 -6.55 2.78 1.72
N GLU A 252 -7.85 2.50 1.85
CA GLU A 252 -8.47 1.23 1.47
C GLU A 252 -8.60 1.19 -0.07
N PRO A 253 -7.86 0.32 -0.78
CA PRO A 253 -7.95 0.25 -2.24
C PRO A 253 -9.30 -0.33 -2.65
N LYS A 254 -10.04 0.42 -3.48
CA LYS A 254 -11.34 0.01 -4.01
C LYS A 254 -11.18 -0.59 -5.41
N PRO A 255 -11.89 -1.68 -5.75
CA PRO A 255 -11.87 -2.23 -7.10
C PRO A 255 -12.51 -1.20 -8.06
N TYR A 256 -11.93 -1.02 -9.26
CA TYR A 256 -12.48 -0.11 -10.26
C TYR A 256 -13.79 -0.64 -10.87
N TYR A 257 -13.91 -1.96 -10.94
CA TYR A 257 -15.15 -2.66 -11.27
C TYR A 257 -15.60 -3.40 -10.02
N PRO A 258 -16.64 -2.92 -9.31
CA PRO A 258 -17.24 -3.71 -8.25
C PRO A 258 -17.73 -5.04 -8.81
N LEU A 259 -17.79 -6.07 -7.96
CA LEU A 259 -18.30 -7.38 -8.38
C LEU A 259 -19.76 -7.23 -8.82
N ASP A 260 -20.00 -7.31 -10.13
CA ASP A 260 -21.36 -7.29 -10.67
C ASP A 260 -21.96 -8.70 -10.61
N PHE A 261 -22.80 -8.93 -9.61
CA PHE A 261 -23.53 -10.19 -9.46
C PHE A 261 -24.46 -10.50 -10.64
N SER A 262 -24.83 -9.51 -11.46
CA SER A 262 -25.66 -9.71 -12.64
C SER A 262 -24.92 -10.40 -13.79
N GLU A 263 -23.58 -10.33 -13.81
CA GLU A 263 -22.74 -11.04 -14.78
C GLU A 263 -22.45 -12.50 -14.37
N ILE A 264 -22.73 -12.86 -13.11
CA ILE A 264 -22.49 -14.21 -12.60
C ILE A 264 -23.59 -15.15 -13.09
N PRO A 265 -23.25 -16.31 -13.71
CA PRO A 265 -24.24 -17.27 -14.18
C PRO A 265 -25.24 -17.68 -13.09
N PRO A 266 -26.54 -17.82 -13.40
CA PRO A 266 -27.57 -18.15 -12.40
C PRO A 266 -27.27 -19.44 -11.61
N ASP A 267 -26.72 -20.46 -12.27
CA ASP A 267 -26.33 -21.71 -11.62
C ASP A 267 -25.23 -21.52 -10.58
N THR A 268 -24.28 -20.61 -10.85
CA THR A 268 -23.22 -20.24 -9.91
C THR A 268 -23.80 -19.47 -8.72
N LEU A 269 -24.71 -18.52 -8.96
CA LEU A 269 -25.40 -17.80 -7.88
C LEU A 269 -26.22 -18.75 -6.98
N ALA A 270 -26.92 -19.70 -7.59
CA ALA A 270 -27.67 -20.72 -6.86
C ALA A 270 -26.73 -21.60 -6.02
N HIS A 271 -25.57 -21.98 -6.57
CA HIS A 271 -24.55 -22.72 -5.83
C HIS A 271 -23.99 -21.92 -4.66
N LEU A 272 -23.61 -20.65 -4.87
CA LEU A 272 -23.11 -19.76 -3.82
C LEU A 272 -24.12 -19.60 -2.69
N GLY A 273 -25.40 -19.42 -3.01
CA GLY A 273 -26.48 -19.37 -2.03
C GLY A 273 -26.66 -20.70 -1.27
N ALA A 274 -26.53 -21.84 -1.95
CA ALA A 274 -26.65 -23.16 -1.33
C ALA A 274 -25.50 -23.49 -0.36
N VAL A 275 -24.30 -22.95 -0.58
CA VAL A 275 -23.13 -23.17 0.29
C VAL A 275 -22.90 -22.03 1.29
N HIS A 276 -23.75 -21.00 1.29
CA HIS A 276 -23.61 -19.85 2.18
C HIS A 276 -23.81 -20.26 3.64
N ARG A 277 -22.78 -20.01 4.46
CA ARG A 277 -22.73 -20.35 5.89
C ARG A 277 -23.17 -19.16 6.73
N LEU A 278 -23.97 -19.41 7.76
CA LEU A 278 -24.32 -18.37 8.74
C LEU A 278 -23.06 -17.79 9.39
N CYS A 279 -23.05 -16.48 9.63
CA CYS A 279 -21.95 -15.82 10.31
C CYS A 279 -21.88 -16.28 11.78
N PRO A 280 -20.75 -16.89 12.23
CA PRO A 280 -20.58 -17.36 13.61
C PRO A 280 -20.86 -16.31 14.68
N LEU A 281 -20.45 -15.05 14.46
CA LEU A 281 -20.72 -13.95 15.39
C LEU A 281 -22.19 -13.53 15.38
N SER A 282 -22.87 -13.60 14.24
CA SER A 282 -24.31 -13.28 14.14
C SER A 282 -25.15 -14.30 14.90
N SER A 283 -24.82 -15.59 14.84
CA SER A 283 -25.54 -16.65 15.56
C SER A 283 -25.54 -16.49 17.08
N LEU A 284 -24.58 -15.74 17.63
CA LEU A 284 -24.46 -15.44 19.06
C LEU A 284 -24.78 -13.97 19.40
N GLY A 285 -25.31 -13.20 18.45
CA GLY A 285 -25.64 -11.78 18.66
C GLY A 285 -24.42 -10.88 18.91
N LEU A 286 -23.20 -11.34 18.57
CA LEU A 286 -21.96 -10.62 18.80
C LEU A 286 -21.53 -9.73 17.63
N ARG A 287 -22.02 -9.98 16.41
CA ARG A 287 -21.53 -9.31 15.19
C ARG A 287 -21.59 -7.79 15.30
N GLU A 288 -22.76 -7.23 15.62
CA GLU A 288 -22.93 -5.77 15.71
C GLU A 288 -22.06 -5.16 16.80
N ARG A 289 -21.98 -5.81 17.96
CA ARG A 289 -21.11 -5.35 19.06
C ARG A 289 -19.64 -5.35 18.65
N PHE A 290 -19.19 -6.40 17.95
CA PHE A 290 -17.82 -6.51 17.48
C PHE A 290 -17.49 -5.45 16.41
N LEU A 291 -18.38 -5.22 15.44
CA LEU A 291 -18.17 -4.22 14.38
C LEU A 291 -18.05 -2.79 14.91
N HIS A 292 -18.76 -2.47 15.98
CA HIS A 292 -18.72 -1.14 16.61
C HIS A 292 -17.71 -1.05 17.77
N SER A 293 -17.01 -2.14 18.06
CA SER A 293 -16.07 -2.17 19.16
C SER A 293 -14.80 -1.44 18.79
N SER A 294 -14.24 -0.67 19.73
CA SER A 294 -12.94 0.00 19.55
C SER A 294 -11.77 -0.90 19.93
N SER A 295 -12.01 -1.89 20.79
CA SER A 295 -10.98 -2.76 21.31
C SER A 295 -11.57 -4.08 21.81
N PHE A 296 -10.80 -5.15 21.73
CA PHE A 296 -11.23 -6.45 22.19
C PHE A 296 -10.05 -7.29 22.67
N ASN A 297 -10.35 -8.25 23.54
CA ASN A 297 -9.37 -9.23 24.00
C ASN A 297 -9.70 -10.59 23.39
N LEU A 298 -8.65 -11.28 22.94
CA LEU A 298 -8.75 -12.64 22.45
C LEU A 298 -7.97 -13.57 23.35
N GLU A 299 -8.54 -14.71 23.70
CA GLU A 299 -7.82 -15.85 24.25
C GLU A 299 -7.32 -16.72 23.10
N ILE A 300 -6.02 -17.03 23.08
CA ILE A 300 -5.41 -17.93 22.11
C ILE A 300 -5.63 -19.37 22.57
N LEU A 301 -6.29 -20.19 21.74
CA LEU A 301 -6.59 -21.58 22.08
C LEU A 301 -5.56 -22.58 21.55
N GLY A 302 -4.94 -22.26 20.41
CA GLY A 302 -4.13 -23.21 19.68
C GLY A 302 -3.47 -22.58 18.45
N VAL A 303 -2.42 -23.24 17.95
CA VAL A 303 -1.80 -22.89 16.66
C VAL A 303 -2.39 -23.80 15.59
N ILE A 304 -2.92 -23.21 14.51
CA ILE A 304 -3.45 -23.95 13.35
C ILE A 304 -2.33 -24.21 12.34
N ALA A 305 -1.53 -23.19 12.04
CA ALA A 305 -0.50 -23.26 11.03
C ALA A 305 0.65 -22.28 11.33
N GLU A 306 1.87 -22.79 11.34
CA GLU A 306 3.10 -22.03 11.59
C GLU A 306 3.79 -21.62 10.28
N GLY A 307 3.27 -20.59 9.63
CA GLY A 307 3.91 -20.02 8.44
C GLY A 307 3.05 -20.06 7.19
N SER A 308 3.09 -18.97 6.43
CA SER A 308 2.99 -19.06 4.98
C SER A 308 4.28 -19.70 4.42
N LYS A 309 4.31 -20.02 3.12
CA LYS A 309 5.55 -20.46 2.43
C LYS A 309 6.73 -19.50 2.65
N ARG A 310 6.46 -18.22 2.94
CA ARG A 310 7.46 -17.18 3.20
C ARG A 310 7.83 -17.01 4.67
N GLY A 311 7.13 -17.68 5.60
CA GLY A 311 7.40 -17.61 7.04
C GLY A 311 6.84 -16.36 7.74
N VAL A 312 6.11 -15.50 7.03
CA VAL A 312 5.70 -14.15 7.48
C VAL A 312 4.39 -14.08 8.27
N CYS A 313 3.75 -15.21 8.54
CA CYS A 313 2.50 -15.22 9.31
C CYS A 313 2.26 -16.54 10.05
N THR A 314 1.56 -16.48 11.18
CA THR A 314 1.08 -17.65 11.93
C THR A 314 -0.43 -17.55 12.14
N VAL A 315 -1.13 -18.68 11.97
CA VAL A 315 -2.59 -18.76 12.14
C VAL A 315 -2.90 -19.47 13.45
N TYR A 316 -3.75 -18.86 14.26
CA TYR A 316 -4.16 -19.31 15.58
C TYR A 316 -5.67 -19.55 15.63
N GLN A 317 -6.10 -20.45 16.53
CA GLN A 317 -7.47 -20.50 17.02
C GLN A 317 -7.60 -19.55 18.20
N CYS A 318 -8.69 -18.79 18.25
CA CYS A 318 -8.96 -17.89 19.35
C CYS A 318 -10.46 -17.77 19.66
N ARG A 319 -10.76 -17.13 20.79
CA ARG A 319 -12.11 -16.69 21.17
C ARG A 319 -12.06 -15.25 21.66
N ILE A 320 -13.13 -14.51 21.41
CA ILE A 320 -13.31 -13.18 21.99
C ILE A 320 -13.75 -13.35 23.44
N ILE A 321 -12.99 -12.81 24.39
CA ILE A 321 -13.32 -12.88 25.82
C ILE A 321 -13.87 -11.56 26.35
N SER A 322 -13.60 -10.45 25.66
CA SER A 322 -14.22 -9.15 25.98
C SER A 322 -14.23 -8.20 24.78
N LEU A 323 -15.20 -7.29 24.76
CA LEU A 323 -15.35 -6.18 23.82
C LEU A 323 -15.47 -4.87 24.62
N ASP A 324 -14.60 -3.89 24.38
CA ASP A 324 -14.58 -2.59 25.10
C ASP A 324 -14.61 -2.71 26.63
N ASN A 325 -13.92 -3.73 27.16
CA ASN A 325 -13.89 -4.14 28.57
C ASN A 325 -15.16 -4.84 29.10
N ASP A 326 -16.19 -5.02 28.28
CA ASP A 326 -17.35 -5.86 28.62
C ASP A 326 -17.04 -7.33 28.33
N GLU A 327 -17.24 -8.19 29.32
CA GLU A 327 -17.03 -9.64 29.20
C GLU A 327 -17.97 -10.27 28.17
N VAL A 328 -17.43 -11.21 27.39
CA VAL A 328 -18.16 -12.01 26.42
C VAL A 328 -18.27 -13.44 26.95
N VAL A 329 -19.46 -13.79 27.46
CA VAL A 329 -19.72 -15.09 28.10
C VAL A 329 -19.58 -16.26 27.12
N GLU A 330 -20.06 -16.09 25.89
CA GLU A 330 -19.99 -17.11 24.84
C GLU A 330 -19.42 -16.50 23.56
N SER A 331 -18.42 -17.15 22.98
CA SER A 331 -17.78 -16.73 21.74
C SER A 331 -17.50 -17.95 20.86
N PRO A 332 -17.74 -17.87 19.54
CA PRO A 332 -17.41 -18.97 18.65
C PRO A 332 -15.88 -19.08 18.55
N VAL A 333 -15.37 -20.26 18.15
CA VAL A 333 -13.95 -20.38 17.83
C VAL A 333 -13.69 -19.67 16.50
N LEU A 334 -12.77 -18.71 16.53
CA LEU A 334 -12.36 -17.90 15.40
C LEU A 334 -10.92 -18.25 14.97
N CYS A 335 -10.55 -17.77 13.78
CA CYS A 335 -9.17 -17.82 13.31
C CYS A 335 -8.55 -16.42 13.41
N LEU A 336 -7.37 -16.34 14.02
CA LEU A 336 -6.55 -15.14 14.07
C LEU A 336 -5.28 -15.38 13.25
N LYS A 337 -5.01 -14.52 12.26
CA LYS A 337 -3.76 -14.54 11.52
C LYS A 337 -2.89 -13.37 11.96
N LEU A 338 -1.73 -13.66 12.53
CA LEU A 338 -0.75 -12.65 12.91
C LEU A 338 0.40 -12.65 11.90
N PHE A 339 0.78 -11.45 11.45
CA PHE A 339 1.89 -11.24 10.53
C PHE A 339 3.14 -10.84 11.32
N ASP A 340 4.28 -11.43 10.95
CA ASP A 340 5.57 -11.24 11.60
C ASP A 340 6.70 -11.55 10.62
N ASP A 341 7.43 -10.51 10.25
CA ASP A 341 8.47 -10.57 9.22
C ASP A 341 9.85 -10.99 9.78
N ARG A 342 10.01 -11.02 11.10
CA ARG A 342 11.23 -11.45 11.82
C ARG A 342 11.76 -12.79 11.33
N PHE A 343 10.87 -13.74 11.04
CA PHE A 343 11.22 -15.10 10.62
C PHE A 343 11.02 -15.35 9.13
N GLN A 344 10.88 -14.29 8.33
CA GLN A 344 10.91 -14.44 6.88
C GLN A 344 12.21 -15.12 6.44
N LEU A 345 12.10 -16.15 5.60
CA LEU A 345 13.24 -16.85 5.03
C LEU A 345 13.89 -15.95 3.97
N LEU A 346 15.07 -15.44 4.31
CA LEU A 346 15.94 -14.66 3.44
C LEU A 346 17.32 -15.30 3.53
N ASP A 347 17.86 -15.69 2.39
CA ASP A 347 19.19 -16.28 2.31
C ASP A 347 20.21 -15.14 2.28
N PRO A 348 21.27 -15.18 3.12
CA PRO A 348 22.36 -14.22 3.01
C PRO A 348 23.08 -14.41 1.66
N PRO A 349 23.71 -13.35 1.12
CA PRO A 349 24.44 -13.45 -0.13
C PRO A 349 25.59 -14.46 -0.01
N GLU A 350 25.81 -15.24 -1.07
CA GLU A 350 26.96 -16.13 -1.18
C GLU A 350 28.27 -15.33 -1.37
N GLU A 351 29.44 -15.93 -1.11
CA GLU A 351 30.74 -15.23 -1.25
C GLU A 351 30.92 -14.62 -2.65
N GLU A 352 30.41 -15.29 -3.68
CA GLU A 352 30.47 -14.86 -5.07
C GLU A 352 29.55 -13.65 -5.35
N GLU A 353 28.45 -13.51 -4.59
CA GLU A 353 27.48 -12.42 -4.72
C GLU A 353 27.91 -11.17 -3.94
N LEU A 354 28.85 -11.29 -2.99
CA LEU A 354 29.32 -10.17 -2.17
C LEU A 354 29.94 -9.03 -2.98
N GLU A 355 30.39 -9.28 -4.21
CA GLU A 355 30.92 -8.25 -5.11
C GLU A 355 29.81 -7.47 -5.83
N GLU A 356 28.58 -8.00 -5.87
CA GLU A 356 27.42 -7.42 -6.53
C GLU A 356 26.73 -6.33 -5.68
N GLU A 357 25.80 -5.59 -6.31
CA GLU A 357 24.99 -4.62 -5.59
C GLU A 357 23.98 -5.33 -4.66
N PRO A 358 23.76 -4.85 -3.42
CA PRO A 358 22.84 -5.49 -2.47
C PRO A 358 21.36 -5.52 -2.89
N SER A 359 21.02 -4.84 -3.98
CA SER A 359 19.64 -4.67 -4.44
C SER A 359 18.92 -6.01 -4.62
N GLY A 360 19.57 -6.98 -5.25
CA GLY A 360 19.03 -8.32 -5.51
C GLY A 360 18.85 -9.18 -4.26
N TRP A 361 19.69 -9.02 -3.24
CA TRP A 361 19.62 -9.80 -1.99
C TRP A 361 18.33 -9.55 -1.22
N LEU A 362 17.72 -8.39 -1.44
CA LEU A 362 16.62 -7.85 -0.64
C LEU A 362 15.29 -7.82 -1.41
N ASP A 363 15.23 -8.34 -2.64
CA ASP A 363 14.02 -8.34 -3.47
C ASP A 363 12.88 -9.17 -2.87
N ARG A 364 13.23 -10.15 -2.04
CA ARG A 364 12.24 -10.98 -1.35
C ARG A 364 11.75 -10.36 -0.05
N ILE A 365 12.31 -9.26 0.44
CA ILE A 365 11.86 -8.66 1.71
C ILE A 365 10.38 -8.33 1.65
N ALA A 366 9.64 -8.84 2.63
CA ALA A 366 8.25 -8.49 2.88
C ALA A 366 8.16 -7.80 4.25
N LEU A 367 7.25 -6.83 4.34
CA LEU A 367 6.88 -6.19 5.59
C LEU A 367 5.58 -6.83 6.09
N ALA A 368 5.51 -7.13 7.39
CA ALA A 368 4.33 -7.74 7.99
C ALA A 368 3.06 -6.91 7.76
N GLU A 369 3.18 -5.58 7.88
CA GLU A 369 2.09 -4.62 7.66
C GLU A 369 1.60 -4.63 6.20
N TRP A 370 2.53 -4.79 5.25
CA TRP A 370 2.23 -4.84 3.83
C TRP A 370 1.43 -6.09 3.46
N ASP A 371 1.84 -7.26 3.95
CA ASP A 371 1.12 -8.51 3.72
C ASP A 371 -0.25 -8.53 4.40
N ALA A 372 -0.35 -7.97 5.62
CA ALA A 372 -1.62 -7.81 6.32
C ALA A 372 -2.59 -6.92 5.52
N ARG A 373 -2.08 -5.81 4.97
CA ARG A 373 -2.87 -4.89 4.14
C ARG A 373 -3.34 -5.57 2.86
N GLN A 374 -2.46 -6.24 2.11
CA GLN A 374 -2.85 -6.94 0.89
C GLN A 374 -3.97 -7.96 1.15
N GLU A 375 -3.85 -8.74 2.23
CA GLU A 375 -4.87 -9.71 2.59
C GLU A 375 -6.19 -9.04 3.00
N HIS A 376 -6.12 -7.96 3.78
CA HIS A 376 -7.30 -7.16 4.14
C HIS A 376 -8.04 -6.66 2.89
N CYS A 377 -7.30 -6.11 1.93
CA CYS A 377 -7.85 -5.60 0.67
C CYS A 377 -8.49 -6.70 -0.17
N ALA A 378 -7.86 -7.88 -0.22
CA ALA A 378 -8.41 -9.03 -0.93
C ALA A 378 -9.75 -9.47 -0.32
N TYR A 379 -9.84 -9.55 1.02
CA TYR A 379 -11.10 -9.88 1.68
C TYR A 379 -12.17 -8.81 1.47
N LYS A 380 -11.80 -7.53 1.48
CA LYS A 380 -12.74 -6.42 1.25
C LYS A 380 -13.32 -6.40 -0.15
N LYS A 381 -12.49 -6.66 -1.17
CA LYS A 381 -12.95 -6.84 -2.56
C LYS A 381 -13.97 -7.98 -2.73
N LEU A 382 -13.99 -8.92 -1.81
CA LEU A 382 -14.80 -10.14 -1.85
C LEU A 382 -15.85 -10.19 -0.73
N GLU A 383 -16.17 -9.04 -0.12
CA GLU A 383 -17.06 -8.95 1.05
C GLU A 383 -18.42 -9.61 0.82
N ASP A 384 -19.02 -9.39 -0.36
CA ASP A 384 -20.31 -9.98 -0.72
C ASP A 384 -20.27 -11.51 -0.90
N LEU A 385 -19.08 -12.11 -0.99
CA LEU A 385 -18.89 -13.55 -1.09
C LEU A 385 -18.48 -14.20 0.24
N HIS A 386 -18.34 -13.43 1.33
CA HIS A 386 -18.01 -13.99 2.63
C HIS A 386 -19.07 -14.99 3.09
N GLY A 387 -18.63 -16.05 3.76
CA GLY A 387 -19.49 -17.15 4.18
C GLY A 387 -19.83 -18.16 3.08
N THR A 388 -19.53 -17.88 1.80
CA THR A 388 -19.72 -18.81 0.68
C THR A 388 -18.46 -19.67 0.47
N VAL A 389 -17.79 -19.55 -0.68
CA VAL A 389 -16.47 -20.12 -0.96
C VAL A 389 -15.37 -19.40 -0.18
N PHE A 390 -15.59 -18.15 0.24
CA PHE A 390 -14.70 -17.39 1.11
C PHE A 390 -15.14 -17.51 2.58
N PRO A 391 -14.19 -17.57 3.53
CA PRO A 391 -14.52 -17.55 4.95
C PRO A 391 -15.12 -16.19 5.34
N TRP A 392 -15.82 -16.15 6.48
CA TRP A 392 -16.17 -14.89 7.11
C TRP A 392 -14.90 -14.17 7.55
N TYR A 393 -14.77 -12.89 7.16
CA TYR A 393 -13.68 -12.03 7.57
C TYR A 393 -14.19 -10.93 8.50
N TYR A 394 -13.42 -10.66 9.56
CA TYR A 394 -13.84 -9.77 10.64
C TYR A 394 -12.98 -8.51 10.73
N GLY A 395 -12.19 -8.20 9.70
CA GLY A 395 -11.34 -7.02 9.66
C GLY A 395 -9.88 -7.30 10.04
N ALA A 396 -9.05 -6.28 9.84
CA ALA A 396 -7.64 -6.25 10.21
C ALA A 396 -7.46 -5.33 11.41
N HIS A 397 -6.80 -5.84 12.44
CA HIS A 397 -6.77 -5.23 13.77
C HIS A 397 -5.32 -5.11 14.24
N GLN A 398 -5.03 -4.07 15.01
CA GLN A 398 -3.70 -3.91 15.60
C GLN A 398 -3.65 -4.73 16.89
N VAL A 399 -2.79 -5.75 16.92
CA VAL A 399 -2.65 -6.63 18.09
C VAL A 399 -1.43 -6.20 18.89
N ARG A 400 -1.64 -5.96 20.19
CA ARG A 400 -0.58 -5.82 21.18
C ARG A 400 -0.33 -7.18 21.80
N THR A 401 0.88 -7.67 21.63
CA THR A 401 1.30 -8.94 22.19
C THR A 401 1.83 -8.72 23.60
N PRO A 402 1.61 -9.65 24.53
CA PRO A 402 2.31 -9.61 25.80
C PRO A 402 3.81 -9.69 25.50
N PHE A 403 4.59 -8.71 25.94
CA PHE A 403 6.05 -8.76 25.82
C PHE A 403 6.55 -10.03 26.51
N ARG A 404 6.82 -11.09 25.76
CA ARG A 404 7.69 -12.17 26.23
C ARG A 404 9.10 -11.61 26.27
N LEU A 405 9.44 -10.93 27.37
CA LEU A 405 10.82 -10.86 27.81
C LEU A 405 11.31 -12.30 27.86
N SER A 406 12.22 -12.65 26.97
CA SER A 406 12.98 -13.89 27.05
C SER A 406 13.84 -13.85 28.31
N GLN A 407 13.22 -14.05 29.48
CA GLN A 407 13.91 -14.54 30.67
C GLN A 407 14.22 -16.01 30.42
N LYS A 408 15.28 -16.27 29.64
CA LYS A 408 16.04 -17.50 29.85
C LYS A 408 16.90 -17.26 31.09
N LEU A 409 16.30 -17.47 32.26
CA LEU A 409 17.06 -17.89 33.44
C LEU A 409 17.49 -19.33 33.18
N PHE A 410 18.73 -19.52 32.73
CA PHE A 410 19.66 -20.56 33.17
C PHE A 410 21.09 -20.16 32.79
#